data_AF-A0A2W7QRT6-F1
#
_entry.id   AF-A0A2W7QRT6-F1
#
_cell.length_a   1.000
_cell.length_b   1.000
_cell.length_c   1.000
_cell.angle_alpha   90.00
_cell.angle_beta   90.00
_cell.angle_gamma   90.00
#
_symmetry.space_group_name_H-M   'P 1'
#
loop_
_entity.id
_entity.type
_entity.pdbx_description
1 polymer ?
#
loop_
_entity_poly.entity_id
_entity_poly.type
_entity_poly.pdbx_seq_one_letter_code
_entity_poly.pdbx_strand_id
1 'polypeptide(L)'
;MPRDPNQLLVNAMRCLTAADVLLGSADYGADRKTFLLPVTLTIGNGLELLFKYNLVLQGHTLALLRERYDRDVFRLWKQPENAAIRLMALGNFAHAVAALPDEFIRAHHHRYGKPIAELEHYLMTLARVLQSMKLRAPAESKDLTCCPWLLLDTFMPIASLQTLNPKWLTPDHFRIGGFREQLKNLDI
;
A
#
# COMPACT_ATOMS: atom_id res chain seq x y z
N MET A 1 20.52 -1.20 13.18
CA MET A 1 19.57 -2.08 12.47
C MET A 1 18.36 -2.28 13.36
N PRO A 2 17.11 -2.31 12.85
CA PRO A 2 15.98 -2.76 13.66
C PRO A 2 16.26 -4.21 14.03
N ARG A 3 16.47 -4.47 15.32
CA ARG A 3 16.71 -5.82 15.84
C ARG A 3 15.43 -6.67 15.85
N ASP A 4 14.28 -6.03 15.63
CA ASP A 4 12.96 -6.63 15.66
C ASP A 4 12.20 -6.33 14.34
N PRO A 5 11.83 -7.36 13.55
CA PRO A 5 10.97 -7.23 12.38
C PRO A 5 9.67 -6.47 12.66
N ASN A 6 9.13 -6.55 13.88
CA ASN A 6 7.88 -5.85 14.24
C ASN A 6 8.04 -4.33 14.23
N GLN A 7 9.26 -3.80 14.33
CA GLN A 7 9.50 -2.36 14.19
C GLN A 7 9.12 -1.85 12.79
N LEU A 8 9.24 -2.68 11.74
CA LEU A 8 8.79 -2.34 10.40
C LEU A 8 7.29 -2.12 10.37
N LEU A 9 6.55 -3.00 11.03
CA LEU A 9 5.10 -2.98 11.08
C LEU A 9 4.56 -1.82 11.93
N VAL A 10 5.17 -1.56 13.09
CA VAL A 10 4.86 -0.38 13.91
C VAL A 10 5.12 0.91 13.12
N ASN A 11 6.22 0.99 12.38
CA ASN A 11 6.52 2.16 11.57
C ASN A 11 5.59 2.27 10.34
N ALA A 12 5.19 1.15 9.73
CA ALA A 12 4.20 1.13 8.67
C ALA A 12 2.88 1.74 9.17
N MET A 13 2.39 1.27 10.33
CA MET A 13 1.18 1.79 10.94
C MET A 13 1.30 3.28 11.28
N ARG A 14 2.43 3.72 11.85
CA ARG A 14 2.68 5.15 12.13
C ARG A 14 2.61 6.00 10.87
N CYS A 15 3.17 5.54 9.75
CA CYS A 15 3.07 6.26 8.48
C CYS A 15 1.61 6.33 7.99
N LEU A 16 0.88 5.23 7.98
CA LEU A 16 -0.51 5.22 7.51
C LEU A 16 -1.41 6.09 8.41
N THR A 17 -1.25 6.04 9.72
CA THR A 17 -1.95 6.94 10.66
C THR A 17 -1.57 8.41 10.46
N ALA A 18 -0.30 8.72 10.20
CA ALA A 18 0.10 10.09 9.92
C ALA A 18 -0.53 10.60 8.61
N ALA A 19 -0.62 9.76 7.58
CA ALA A 19 -1.31 10.11 6.34
C ALA A 19 -2.82 10.33 6.56
N ASP A 20 -3.46 9.50 7.38
CA ASP A 20 -4.87 9.65 7.78
C ASP A 20 -5.12 10.99 8.49
N VAL A 21 -4.28 11.33 9.47
CA VAL A 21 -4.35 12.63 10.17
C VAL A 21 -4.15 13.80 9.21
N LEU A 22 -3.19 13.70 8.27
CA LEU A 22 -2.97 14.74 7.27
C LEU A 22 -4.20 14.92 6.37
N LEU A 23 -4.81 13.83 5.90
CA LEU A 23 -5.99 13.87 5.06
C LEU A 23 -7.22 14.43 5.79
N GLY A 24 -7.37 14.13 7.08
CA GLY A 24 -8.43 14.67 7.93
C GLY A 24 -8.20 16.10 8.42
N SER A 25 -7.05 16.71 8.13
CA SER A 25 -6.72 18.05 8.61
C SER A 25 -7.48 19.16 7.87
N ALA A 26 -7.76 20.27 8.58
CA ALA A 26 -8.36 21.45 7.96
C ALA A 26 -7.46 22.04 6.87
N ASP A 27 -6.14 21.95 7.04
CA ASP A 27 -5.14 22.43 6.08
C ASP A 27 -5.20 21.67 4.76
N TYR A 28 -5.37 20.34 4.81
CA TYR A 28 -5.62 19.54 3.61
C TYR A 28 -6.93 19.93 2.92
N GLY A 29 -7.97 20.21 3.71
CA GLY A 29 -9.25 20.71 3.20
C GLY A 29 -9.10 22.06 2.47
N ALA A 30 -8.28 22.96 3.01
CA ALA A 30 -8.05 24.30 2.48
C ALA A 30 -7.12 24.34 1.25
N ASP A 31 -6.07 23.51 1.23
CA ASP A 31 -5.11 23.44 0.12
C ASP A 31 -4.66 22.00 -0.16
N ARG A 32 -5.55 21.24 -0.82
CA ARG A 32 -5.27 19.85 -1.20
C ARG A 32 -3.95 19.69 -1.96
N LYS A 33 -3.64 20.59 -2.90
CA LYS A 33 -2.52 20.43 -3.83
C LYS A 33 -1.17 20.42 -3.12
N THR A 34 -0.98 21.32 -2.16
CA THR A 34 0.27 21.41 -1.39
C THR A 34 0.52 20.16 -0.56
N PHE A 35 -0.55 19.53 -0.05
CA PHE A 35 -0.44 18.36 0.81
C PHE A 35 -0.47 17.01 0.07
N LEU A 36 -0.86 16.97 -1.22
CA LEU A 36 -0.91 15.74 -2.00
C LEU A 36 0.43 14.99 -2.03
N LEU A 37 1.54 15.69 -2.27
CA LEU A 37 2.86 15.07 -2.29
C LEU A 37 3.27 14.52 -0.91
N PRO A 38 3.25 15.31 0.19
CA PRO A 38 3.51 14.80 1.54
C PRO A 38 2.67 13.58 1.93
N VAL A 39 1.36 13.60 1.65
CA VAL A 39 0.47 12.46 1.93
C VAL A 39 0.86 11.24 1.10
N THR A 40 1.08 11.42 -0.20
CA THR A 40 1.49 10.34 -1.12
C THR A 40 2.78 9.66 -0.67
N LEU A 41 3.79 10.46 -0.28
CA LEU A 41 5.06 9.93 0.23
C LEU A 41 4.88 9.20 1.57
N THR A 42 4.02 9.72 2.44
CA THR A 42 3.74 9.12 3.75
C THR A 42 3.04 7.78 3.60
N ILE A 43 2.05 7.67 2.73
CA ILE A 43 1.40 6.39 2.37
C ILE A 43 2.43 5.44 1.74
N GLY A 44 3.19 5.90 0.75
CA GLY A 44 4.21 5.09 0.09
C GLY A 44 5.24 4.49 1.06
N ASN A 45 5.70 5.28 2.05
CA ASN A 45 6.57 4.80 3.12
C ASN A 45 5.89 3.70 3.96
N GLY A 46 4.62 3.89 4.32
CA GLY A 46 3.85 2.90 5.07
C GLY A 46 3.74 1.57 4.32
N LEU A 47 3.37 1.61 3.04
CA LEU A 47 3.22 0.43 2.20
C LEU A 47 4.54 -0.29 1.96
N GLU A 48 5.63 0.45 1.73
CA GLU A 48 6.96 -0.13 1.60
C GLU A 48 7.34 -0.96 2.82
N LEU A 49 7.14 -0.42 4.03
CA LEU A 49 7.46 -1.10 5.28
C LEU A 49 6.55 -2.31 5.52
N LEU A 50 5.24 -2.16 5.24
CA LEU A 50 4.25 -3.23 5.33
C LEU A 50 4.63 -4.42 4.45
N PHE A 51 4.98 -4.16 3.18
CA PHE A 51 5.35 -5.23 2.26
C PHE A 51 6.70 -5.85 2.61
N LYS A 52 7.69 -5.05 3.05
CA LYS A 52 8.99 -5.57 3.48
C LYS A 52 8.89 -6.45 4.72
N TYR A 53 7.94 -6.18 5.63
CA TYR A 53 7.73 -6.98 6.83
C TYR A 53 7.53 -8.47 6.52
N ASN A 54 6.65 -8.80 5.57
CA ASN A 54 6.40 -10.19 5.18
C ASN A 54 7.64 -10.87 4.59
N LEU A 55 8.45 -10.15 3.80
CA LEU A 55 9.70 -10.69 3.27
C LEU A 55 10.72 -10.92 4.39
N VAL A 56 10.83 -10.01 5.37
CA VAL A 56 11.75 -10.19 6.51
C VAL A 56 11.35 -11.39 7.36
N LEU A 57 10.04 -11.61 7.58
CA LEU A 57 9.57 -12.82 8.27
C LEU A 57 9.92 -14.12 7.56
N GLN A 58 10.12 -14.08 6.24
CA GLN A 58 10.54 -15.22 5.41
C GLN A 58 12.08 -15.31 5.26
N GLY A 59 12.83 -14.56 6.06
CA GLY A 59 14.30 -14.65 6.14
C GLY A 59 15.07 -13.67 5.26
N HIS A 60 14.39 -12.77 4.54
CA HIS A 60 15.10 -11.73 3.79
C HIS A 60 15.72 -10.68 4.72
N THR A 61 16.97 -10.30 4.44
CA THR A 61 17.62 -9.21 5.17
C THR A 61 17.21 -7.84 4.61
N LEU A 62 17.16 -6.82 5.46
CA LEU A 62 16.85 -5.44 5.00
C LEU A 62 17.87 -4.91 3.98
N ALA A 63 19.14 -5.34 4.07
CA ALA A 63 20.17 -4.99 3.10
C ALA A 63 19.82 -5.55 1.71
N LEU A 64 19.45 -6.83 1.64
CA LEU A 64 19.01 -7.49 0.42
C LEU A 64 17.76 -6.81 -0.16
N LEU A 65 16.78 -6.46 0.68
CA LEU A 65 15.55 -5.80 0.23
C LEU A 65 15.83 -4.40 -0.31
N ARG A 66 16.76 -3.65 0.31
CA ARG A 66 17.19 -2.35 -0.20
C ARG A 66 17.87 -2.47 -1.56
N GLU A 67 18.74 -3.45 -1.74
CA GLU A 67 19.44 -3.67 -3.01
C GLU A 67 18.48 -4.10 -4.12
N ARG A 68 17.58 -5.05 -3.85
CA ARG A 68 16.70 -5.64 -4.87
C ARG A 68 15.49 -4.80 -5.22
N TYR A 69 14.90 -4.14 -4.23
CA TYR A 69 13.61 -3.47 -4.39
C TYR A 69 13.67 -1.98 -4.07
N ASP A 70 14.67 -1.52 -3.31
CA ASP A 70 14.81 -0.15 -2.87
C ASP A 70 13.48 0.43 -2.34
N ARG A 71 12.87 1.36 -3.09
CA ARG A 71 11.62 2.07 -2.79
C ARG A 71 10.47 1.68 -3.74
N ASP A 72 10.67 0.65 -4.56
CA ASP A 72 9.68 0.16 -5.52
C ASP A 72 8.59 -0.65 -4.83
N VAL A 73 7.59 0.07 -4.31
CA VAL A 73 6.45 -0.51 -3.61
C VAL A 73 5.64 -1.47 -4.49
N PHE A 74 5.60 -1.25 -5.80
CA PHE A 74 4.86 -2.11 -6.72
C PHE A 74 5.57 -3.46 -6.91
N ARG A 75 6.90 -3.43 -7.04
CA ARG A 75 7.69 -4.66 -7.12
C ARG A 75 7.64 -5.46 -5.82
N LEU A 76 7.61 -4.78 -4.66
CA LEU A 76 7.38 -5.41 -3.35
C LEU A 76 5.97 -6.03 -3.27
N TRP A 77 4.94 -5.31 -3.71
CA TRP A 77 3.55 -5.80 -3.76
C TRP A 77 3.42 -7.12 -4.53
N LYS A 78 4.12 -7.28 -5.65
CA LYS A 78 4.09 -8.49 -6.49
C LYS A 78 4.81 -9.71 -5.90
N GLN A 79 5.55 -9.56 -4.80
CA GLN A 79 6.30 -10.68 -4.22
C GLN A 79 5.35 -11.77 -3.66
N PRO A 80 5.65 -13.06 -3.84
CA PRO A 80 4.79 -14.16 -3.36
C PRO A 80 4.42 -14.06 -1.87
N GLU A 81 5.33 -13.55 -1.04
CA GLU A 81 5.18 -13.36 0.40
C GLU A 81 4.05 -12.38 0.75
N ASN A 82 3.66 -11.52 -0.19
CA ASN A 82 2.59 -10.55 -0.04
C ASN A 82 1.24 -11.05 -0.59
N ALA A 83 1.11 -12.32 -1.00
CA ALA A 83 -0.15 -12.84 -1.57
C ALA A 83 -1.37 -12.66 -0.66
N ALA A 84 -1.21 -12.88 0.65
CA ALA A 84 -2.27 -12.68 1.63
C ALA A 84 -2.69 -11.20 1.75
N ILE A 85 -1.70 -10.29 1.77
CA ILE A 85 -1.94 -8.85 1.74
C ILE A 85 -2.68 -8.47 0.45
N ARG A 86 -2.29 -9.03 -0.70
CA ARG A 86 -2.97 -8.77 -1.97
C ARG A 86 -4.43 -9.19 -1.92
N LEU A 87 -4.72 -10.41 -1.47
CA LEU A 87 -6.09 -10.91 -1.39
C LEU A 87 -6.97 -10.03 -0.51
N MET A 88 -6.48 -9.63 0.66
CA MET A 88 -7.23 -8.77 1.58
C MET A 88 -7.40 -7.35 1.01
N ALA A 89 -6.35 -6.79 0.41
CA ALA A 89 -6.39 -5.48 -0.21
C ALA A 89 -7.40 -5.43 -1.37
N LEU A 90 -7.58 -6.52 -2.12
CA LEU A 90 -8.62 -6.57 -3.16
C LEU A 90 -10.03 -6.46 -2.59
N GLY A 91 -10.31 -7.18 -1.50
CA GLY A 91 -11.59 -7.10 -0.80
C GLY A 91 -11.85 -5.70 -0.25
N ASN A 92 -10.85 -5.14 0.46
CA ASN A 92 -10.96 -3.80 1.05
C ASN A 92 -11.11 -2.71 -0.03
N PHE A 93 -10.33 -2.78 -1.11
CA PHE A 93 -10.38 -1.81 -2.21
C PHE A 93 -11.74 -1.86 -2.92
N ALA A 94 -12.25 -3.05 -3.23
CA ALA A 94 -13.57 -3.20 -3.84
C ALA A 94 -14.68 -2.63 -2.95
N HIS A 95 -14.59 -2.83 -1.63
CA HIS A 95 -15.53 -2.25 -0.67
C HIS A 95 -15.41 -0.72 -0.59
N ALA A 96 -14.19 -0.19 -0.52
CA ALA A 96 -13.93 1.25 -0.45
C ALA A 96 -14.46 1.96 -1.70
N VAL A 97 -14.22 1.40 -2.89
CA VAL A 97 -14.75 1.91 -4.16
C VAL A 97 -16.27 1.90 -4.18
N ALA A 98 -16.92 0.83 -3.70
CA ALA A 98 -18.38 0.75 -3.64
C ALA A 98 -19.01 1.74 -2.67
N ALA A 99 -18.26 2.22 -1.67
CA ALA A 99 -18.69 3.23 -0.73
C ALA A 99 -18.47 4.68 -1.22
N LEU A 100 -17.76 4.88 -2.35
CA LEU A 100 -17.53 6.21 -2.88
C LEU A 100 -18.80 6.80 -3.52
N PRO A 101 -19.09 8.10 -3.31
CA PRO A 101 -20.11 8.80 -4.07
C PRO A 101 -19.84 8.78 -5.58
N ASP A 102 -20.88 8.66 -6.40
CA ASP A 102 -20.79 8.60 -7.88
C ASP A 102 -20.02 9.77 -8.53
N GLU A 103 -19.94 10.91 -7.85
CA GLU A 103 -19.15 12.08 -8.27
C GLU A 103 -17.63 11.84 -8.18
N PHE A 104 -17.17 11.10 -7.17
CA PHE A 104 -15.75 10.72 -7.01
C PHE A 104 -15.35 9.65 -8.03
N ILE A 105 -16.27 8.74 -8.35
CA ILE A 105 -16.11 7.70 -9.39
C ILE A 105 -15.94 8.30 -10.79
N ARG A 106 -16.32 9.55 -11.03
CA ARG A 106 -16.13 10.20 -12.34
C ARG A 106 -14.84 11.02 -12.44
N ALA A 107 -14.30 11.51 -11.32
CA ALA A 107 -13.17 12.43 -11.32
C ALA A 107 -11.79 11.75 -11.19
N HIS A 108 -11.71 10.59 -10.53
CA HIS A 108 -10.43 9.94 -10.21
C HIS A 108 -10.35 8.45 -10.60
N HIS A 109 -11.48 7.84 -10.96
CA HIS A 109 -11.57 6.43 -11.33
C HIS A 109 -11.21 6.25 -12.81
N HIS A 110 -10.00 5.77 -13.05
CA HIS A 110 -9.62 5.31 -14.38
C HIS A 110 -10.38 4.02 -14.68
N ARG A 111 -11.11 4.03 -15.80
CA ARG A 111 -12.00 3.00 -16.35
C ARG A 111 -11.27 1.68 -16.71
N TYR A 112 -10.42 1.14 -15.84
CA TYR A 112 -9.69 -0.13 -16.07
C TYR A 112 -10.60 -1.37 -15.96
N GLY A 113 -11.88 -1.19 -15.60
CA GLY A 113 -12.91 -2.24 -15.64
C GLY A 113 -12.77 -3.34 -14.60
N LYS A 114 -11.66 -3.40 -13.86
CA LYS A 114 -11.39 -4.36 -12.78
C LYS A 114 -10.73 -3.67 -11.57
N PRO A 115 -11.25 -3.83 -10.33
CA PRO A 115 -10.70 -3.20 -9.12
C PRO A 115 -9.20 -3.47 -8.88
N ILE A 116 -8.73 -4.67 -9.23
CA ILE A 116 -7.31 -5.02 -9.12
C ILE A 116 -6.41 -4.17 -10.01
N ALA A 117 -6.81 -3.93 -11.27
CA ALA A 117 -5.99 -3.19 -12.23
C ALA A 117 -5.84 -1.73 -11.79
N GLU A 118 -6.85 -1.19 -11.15
CA GLU A 118 -6.83 0.17 -10.60
C GLU A 118 -5.95 0.28 -9.34
N LEU A 119 -6.09 -0.65 -8.39
CA LEU A 119 -5.22 -0.69 -7.23
C LEU A 119 -3.75 -0.83 -7.64
N GLU A 120 -3.47 -1.69 -8.63
CA GLU A 120 -2.12 -1.84 -9.18
C GLU A 120 -1.64 -0.57 -9.88
N HIS A 121 -2.53 0.14 -10.58
CA HIS A 121 -2.22 1.45 -11.15
C HIS A 121 -1.79 2.44 -10.06
N TYR A 122 -2.54 2.55 -8.96
CA TYR A 122 -2.16 3.44 -7.84
C TYR A 122 -0.82 3.05 -7.19
N LEU A 123 -0.56 1.76 -7.02
CA LEU A 123 0.72 1.27 -6.50
C LEU A 123 1.89 1.55 -7.45
N MET A 124 1.69 1.41 -8.76
CA MET A 124 2.70 1.78 -9.77
C MET A 124 2.98 3.29 -9.76
N THR A 125 1.94 4.11 -9.65
CA THR A 125 2.05 5.57 -9.55
C THR A 125 2.82 5.98 -8.30
N LEU A 126 2.49 5.39 -7.14
CA LEU A 126 3.26 5.58 -5.90
C LEU A 126 4.74 5.24 -6.06
N ALA A 127 5.06 4.10 -6.70
CA ALA A 127 6.44 3.69 -6.93
C ALA A 127 7.21 4.72 -7.76
N ARG A 128 6.58 5.29 -8.81
CA ARG A 128 7.18 6.35 -9.63
C ARG A 128 7.44 7.61 -8.82
N VAL A 129 6.48 8.08 -8.03
CA VAL A 129 6.64 9.26 -7.17
C VAL A 129 7.81 9.08 -6.19
N LEU A 130 7.89 7.92 -5.53
CA LEU A 130 8.98 7.60 -4.61
C LEU A 130 10.36 7.56 -5.31
N GLN A 131 10.41 7.06 -6.54
CA GLN A 131 11.62 7.05 -7.36
C GLN A 131 12.02 8.47 -7.80
N SER A 132 11.08 9.29 -8.26
CA SER A 132 11.33 10.68 -8.67
C SER A 132 11.91 11.51 -7.52
N MET A 133 11.37 11.36 -6.31
CA MET A 133 11.90 12.05 -5.13
C MET A 133 13.34 11.65 -4.79
N LYS A 134 13.71 10.39 -4.99
CA LYS A 134 15.09 9.93 -4.81
C LYS A 134 16.04 10.59 -5.82
N LEU A 135 15.57 10.77 -7.05
CA LEU A 135 16.32 11.43 -8.12
C LEU A 135 16.33 12.97 -7.99
N ARG A 136 15.67 13.52 -6.96
CA ARG A 136 15.43 14.97 -6.80
C ARG A 136 14.75 15.58 -8.03
N ALA A 137 14.02 14.76 -8.79
CA ALA A 137 13.20 15.20 -9.88
C ALA A 137 11.89 15.76 -9.31
N PRO A 138 11.36 16.86 -9.84
CA PRO A 138 10.03 17.33 -9.46
C PRO A 138 9.01 16.25 -9.81
N ALA A 139 8.21 15.81 -8.84
CA ALA A 139 7.05 14.98 -9.13
C ALA A 139 6.06 15.83 -9.93
N GLU A 140 5.66 15.37 -11.10
CA GLU A 140 4.68 16.10 -11.89
C GLU A 140 3.29 15.97 -11.24
N SER A 141 2.44 16.99 -11.35
CA SER A 141 1.08 16.92 -10.78
C SER A 141 0.26 15.76 -11.36
N LYS A 142 0.58 15.33 -12.58
CA LYS A 142 -0.02 14.16 -13.25
C LYS A 142 0.41 12.82 -12.63
N ASP A 143 1.49 12.79 -11.86
CA ASP A 143 1.98 11.60 -11.16
C ASP A 143 1.37 11.49 -9.75
N LEU A 144 0.59 12.49 -9.32
CA LEU A 144 -0.12 12.52 -8.03
C LEU A 144 -1.62 12.22 -8.21
N THR A 145 -1.94 11.31 -9.14
CA THR A 145 -3.32 10.90 -9.48
C THR A 145 -3.88 9.80 -8.58
N CYS A 146 -3.08 9.25 -7.66
CA CYS A 146 -3.57 8.26 -6.70
C CYS A 146 -4.58 8.90 -5.74
N CYS A 147 -5.75 8.29 -5.54
CA CYS A 147 -6.69 8.70 -4.50
C CYS A 147 -6.15 8.25 -3.13
N PRO A 148 -5.63 9.15 -2.27
CA PRO A 148 -4.94 8.75 -1.04
C PRO A 148 -5.89 8.08 -0.03
N TRP A 149 -7.14 8.54 0.02
CA TRP A 149 -8.20 7.95 0.84
C TRP A 149 -8.45 6.48 0.49
N LEU A 150 -8.59 6.15 -0.80
CA LEU A 150 -8.76 4.76 -1.24
C LEU A 150 -7.59 3.86 -0.83
N LEU A 151 -6.36 4.38 -0.90
CA LEU A 151 -5.18 3.64 -0.46
C LEU A 151 -5.18 3.42 1.06
N LEU A 152 -5.60 4.40 1.85
CA LEU A 152 -5.73 4.24 3.30
C LEU A 152 -6.84 3.26 3.68
N ASP A 153 -8.04 3.40 3.13
CA ASP A 153 -9.16 2.48 3.37
C ASP A 153 -8.80 1.04 2.99
N THR A 154 -7.95 0.88 1.98
CA THR A 154 -7.46 -0.43 1.55
C THR A 154 -6.45 -1.03 2.54
N PHE A 155 -5.43 -0.27 2.92
CA PHE A 155 -4.23 -0.81 3.60
C PHE A 155 -4.17 -0.56 5.10
N MET A 156 -4.85 0.45 5.63
CA MET A 156 -4.85 0.73 7.07
C MET A 156 -5.50 -0.40 7.88
N PRO A 157 -6.62 -1.04 7.46
CA PRO A 157 -7.14 -2.22 8.14
C PRO A 157 -6.15 -3.39 8.12
N ILE A 158 -5.41 -3.58 7.02
CA ILE A 158 -4.42 -4.64 6.86
C ILE A 158 -3.24 -4.44 7.82
N ALA A 159 -2.69 -3.22 7.84
CA ALA A 159 -1.60 -2.86 8.75
C ALA A 159 -2.04 -2.98 10.22
N SER A 160 -3.26 -2.57 10.54
CA SER A 160 -3.84 -2.72 11.88
C SER A 160 -3.95 -4.19 12.27
N LEU A 161 -4.50 -5.02 11.40
CA LEU A 161 -4.67 -6.46 11.62
C LEU A 161 -3.32 -7.14 11.86
N GLN A 162 -2.33 -6.89 11.01
CA GLN A 162 -0.99 -7.45 11.19
C GLN A 162 -0.34 -6.94 12.48
N THR A 163 -0.51 -5.66 12.83
CA THR A 163 0.08 -5.08 14.04
C THR A 163 -0.46 -5.76 15.30
N LEU A 164 -1.76 -6.07 15.33
CA LEU A 164 -2.42 -6.79 16.43
C LEU A 164 -2.08 -8.29 16.43
N ASN A 165 -1.92 -8.89 15.25
CA ASN A 165 -1.62 -10.31 15.08
C ASN A 165 -0.43 -10.50 14.14
N PRO A 166 0.80 -10.30 14.65
CA PRO A 166 2.03 -10.50 13.88
C PRO A 166 2.04 -11.93 13.31
N LYS A 167 2.30 -12.06 12.00
CA LYS A 167 2.27 -13.30 11.19
C LYS A 167 0.92 -13.74 10.59
N TRP A 168 -0.21 -13.10 10.89
CA TRP A 168 -1.49 -13.59 10.35
C TRP A 168 -1.55 -13.56 8.81
N LEU A 169 -0.95 -12.54 8.18
CA LEU A 169 -0.90 -12.41 6.73
C LEU A 169 0.42 -12.91 6.12
N THR A 170 1.06 -13.92 6.72
CA THR A 170 2.20 -14.61 6.09
C THR A 170 1.74 -15.83 5.29
N PRO A 171 2.51 -16.26 4.28
CA PRO A 171 2.20 -17.45 3.51
C PRO A 171 2.01 -18.71 4.37
N ASP A 172 2.78 -18.84 5.45
CA ASP A 172 2.74 -20.01 6.33
C ASP A 172 1.42 -20.12 7.09
N HIS A 173 0.84 -18.99 7.52
CA HIS A 173 -0.46 -18.98 8.18
C HIS A 173 -1.61 -19.27 7.19
N PHE A 174 -1.48 -18.81 5.94
CA PHE A 174 -2.47 -19.07 4.88
C PHE A 174 -2.43 -20.51 4.34
N ARG A 175 -1.31 -21.22 4.46
CA ARG A 175 -1.20 -22.64 4.08
C ARG A 175 -2.03 -23.57 4.98
N ILE A 176 -2.31 -23.17 6.21
CA ILE A 176 -3.08 -23.96 7.17
C ILE A 176 -4.60 -23.88 6.89
N GLY A 177 -5.06 -22.88 6.13
CA GLY A 177 -6.48 -22.56 5.93
C GLY A 177 -7.10 -22.88 4.57
N GLY A 178 -6.55 -23.79 3.75
CA GLY A 178 -7.22 -24.23 2.50
C GLY A 178 -7.32 -23.19 1.37
N PHE A 179 -6.75 -21.99 1.52
CA PHE A 179 -6.85 -20.87 0.56
C PHE A 179 -6.10 -21.05 -0.77
N ARG A 180 -5.36 -22.15 -0.95
CA ARG A 180 -4.59 -22.43 -2.18
C ARG A 180 -5.49 -22.60 -3.42
N GLU A 181 -6.76 -22.97 -3.23
CA GLU A 181 -7.73 -23.10 -4.33
C GLU A 181 -8.32 -21.75 -4.78
N GLN A 182 -8.51 -20.79 -3.87
CA GLN A 182 -9.02 -19.46 -4.24
C GLN A 182 -8.01 -18.63 -5.04
N LEU A 183 -6.71 -18.83 -4.80
CA LEU A 183 -5.63 -18.20 -5.58
C LEU A 183 -5.51 -18.73 -7.02
N LYS A 184 -6.06 -19.92 -7.33
CA LYS A 184 -6.08 -20.44 -8.71
C LYS A 184 -7.24 -19.90 -9.55
N ASN A 185 -8.29 -19.40 -8.89
CA ASN A 185 -9.50 -18.88 -9.54
C ASN A 185 -9.49 -17.35 -9.67
N LEU A 186 -8.54 -16.68 -9.01
CA LEU A 186 -8.19 -15.30 -9.26
C LEU A 186 -7.02 -15.36 -10.24
N ASP A 187 -7.23 -15.02 -11.51
CA ASP A 187 -6.14 -14.83 -12.49
C ASP A 187 -5.18 -13.72 -11.97
N ILE A 188 -4.22 -14.13 -11.14
CA ILE A 188 -3.06 -13.36 -10.64
C ILE A 188 -1.80 -14.05 -11.14
#